data_AF-K9P581-F1
#
_entry.id   AF-K9P581-F1
#
_cell.length_a   1.000
_cell.length_b   1.000
_cell.length_c   1.000
_cell.angle_alpha   90.00
_cell.angle_beta   90.00
_cell.angle_gamma   90.00
#
_symmetry.space_group_name_H-M   'P 1'
#
loop_
_entity.id
_entity.type
_entity.pdbx_description
1 polymer ?
#
loop_
_entity_poly.entity_id
_entity_poly.type
_entity_poly.pdbx_seq_one_letter_code
_entity_poly.pdbx_strand_id
1 'polypeptide(L)'
;MEEPSPSAELLAAGWSEQDVRRYRQLWTYRSRWGAANLDRDERRFLRRGDAALRTIQRSPAPAPVSRTGLADLRQGCFVALDFETADQGRDSACSIALVRVEGRSIVRREHHLIRPPRRTFLFTSIHGISWAQVADAPSFAELWPELAACLDGALFIAAHNASFDAGVLRACCEQAGLRPPAQPFVCTVQVARQAWNLRPTKLPDVCRHLGLPLQHHDALSDAEACAGIVLAAGRGSSG
;
A
#
# COMPACT_ATOMS: atom_id res chain seq x y z
N MET A 1 0.23 -25.64 -11.68
CA MET A 1 -1.17 -25.54 -11.25
C MET A 1 -1.61 -24.12 -11.53
N GLU A 2 -2.62 -23.94 -12.38
CA GLU A 2 -3.15 -22.63 -12.74
C GLU A 2 -3.93 -22.09 -11.53
N GLU A 3 -3.60 -20.89 -11.03
CA GLU A 3 -4.38 -20.27 -9.96
C GLU A 3 -5.81 -19.97 -10.44
N PRO A 4 -6.84 -20.21 -9.61
CA PRO A 4 -8.22 -20.02 -10.01
C PRO A 4 -8.51 -18.55 -10.29
N SER A 5 -9.09 -18.26 -11.46
CA SER A 5 -9.56 -16.91 -11.82
C SER A 5 -10.58 -16.39 -10.80
N PRO A 6 -10.61 -15.07 -10.50
CA PRO A 6 -11.63 -14.46 -9.62
C PRO A 6 -13.08 -14.79 -10.01
N SER A 7 -13.34 -15.14 -11.26
CA SER A 7 -14.66 -15.59 -11.71
C SER A 7 -15.03 -16.99 -11.20
N ALA A 8 -14.06 -17.90 -11.13
CA ALA A 8 -14.26 -19.25 -10.59
C ALA A 8 -14.46 -19.23 -9.07
N GLU A 9 -13.73 -18.36 -8.37
CA GLU A 9 -13.87 -18.16 -6.92
C GLU A 9 -15.28 -17.67 -6.54
N LEU A 10 -15.81 -16.68 -7.26
CA LEU A 10 -17.16 -16.17 -6.98
C LEU A 10 -18.26 -17.20 -7.24
N LEU A 11 -18.13 -18.01 -8.30
CA LEU A 11 -19.05 -19.13 -8.55
C LEU A 11 -19.01 -20.14 -7.38
N ALA A 12 -17.81 -20.49 -6.91
CA ALA A 12 -17.64 -21.38 -5.76
C ALA A 12 -18.22 -20.81 -4.45
N ALA A 13 -18.29 -19.47 -4.33
CA ALA A 13 -18.94 -18.78 -3.22
C ALA A 13 -20.46 -18.56 -3.42
N GLY A 14 -21.08 -19.25 -4.38
CA GLY A 14 -22.53 -19.25 -4.58
C GLY A 14 -23.08 -18.05 -5.35
N TRP A 15 -22.24 -17.30 -6.06
CA TRP A 15 -22.72 -16.26 -6.99
C TRP A 15 -23.28 -16.91 -8.26
N SER A 16 -24.37 -16.35 -8.78
CA SER A 16 -24.94 -16.80 -10.05
C SER A 16 -24.00 -16.46 -11.22
N GLU A 17 -24.05 -17.23 -12.32
CA GLU A 17 -23.27 -16.92 -13.53
C GLU A 17 -23.55 -15.52 -14.07
N GLN A 18 -24.80 -15.05 -13.95
CA GLN A 18 -25.21 -13.70 -14.34
C GLN A 18 -24.52 -12.64 -13.47
N ASP A 19 -24.46 -12.86 -12.15
CA ASP A 19 -23.80 -11.94 -11.23
C ASP A 19 -22.28 -11.93 -11.42
N VAL A 20 -21.66 -13.09 -11.70
CA VAL A 20 -20.22 -13.19 -11.99
C VAL A 20 -19.87 -12.47 -13.29
N ARG A 21 -20.71 -12.62 -14.33
CA ARG A 21 -20.56 -11.90 -15.61
C ARG A 21 -20.67 -10.38 -15.40
N ARG A 22 -21.68 -9.94 -14.64
CA ARG A 22 -21.88 -8.53 -14.29
C ARG A 22 -20.70 -7.99 -13.48
N TYR A 23 -20.21 -8.76 -12.51
CA TYR A 23 -19.04 -8.39 -11.71
C TYR A 23 -17.81 -8.20 -12.59
N ARG A 24 -17.53 -9.14 -13.49
CA ARG A 24 -16.39 -9.06 -14.43
C ARG A 24 -16.47 -7.82 -15.32
N GLN A 25 -17.66 -7.50 -15.85
CA GLN A 25 -17.88 -6.31 -16.66
C GLN A 25 -17.61 -5.02 -15.88
N LEU A 26 -18.22 -4.88 -14.70
CA LEU A 26 -18.03 -3.71 -13.84
C LEU A 26 -16.60 -3.60 -13.31
N TRP A 27 -15.95 -4.73 -13.03
CA TRP A 27 -14.57 -4.76 -12.57
C TRP A 27 -13.65 -4.30 -13.69
N THR A 28 -13.83 -4.81 -14.91
CA THR A 28 -13.09 -4.38 -16.11
C THR A 28 -13.32 -2.90 -16.39
N TYR A 29 -14.57 -2.44 -16.29
CA TYR A 29 -14.94 -1.04 -16.48
C TYR A 29 -14.27 -0.15 -15.43
N ARG A 30 -14.36 -0.50 -14.14
CA ARG A 30 -13.66 0.21 -13.04
C ARG A 30 -12.17 0.26 -13.28
N SER A 31 -11.56 -0.85 -13.70
CA SER A 31 -10.13 -0.94 -13.96
C SER A 31 -9.70 -0.09 -15.16
N ARG A 32 -10.59 0.17 -16.14
CA ARG A 32 -10.30 1.01 -17.32
C ARG A 32 -10.63 2.49 -17.12
N TRP A 33 -11.74 2.80 -16.46
CA TRP A 33 -12.35 4.13 -16.45
C TRP A 33 -12.55 4.72 -15.04
N GLY A 34 -12.11 4.01 -14.01
CA GLY A 34 -12.31 4.40 -12.60
C GLY A 34 -13.74 4.15 -12.10
N ALA A 35 -13.91 4.15 -10.77
CA ALA A 35 -15.21 3.91 -10.14
C ALA A 35 -16.14 5.14 -10.12
N ALA A 36 -15.65 6.31 -10.54
CA ALA A 36 -16.40 7.57 -10.49
C ALA A 36 -17.61 7.58 -11.46
N ASN A 37 -17.47 6.91 -12.60
CA ASN A 37 -18.50 6.82 -13.64
C ASN A 37 -19.53 5.71 -13.41
N LEU A 38 -19.30 4.85 -12.41
CA LEU A 38 -20.28 3.85 -12.02
C LEU A 38 -21.38 4.49 -11.19
N ASP A 39 -22.61 4.02 -11.33
CA ASP A 39 -23.69 4.47 -10.47
C ASP A 39 -23.57 3.90 -9.03
N ARG A 40 -24.46 4.33 -8.14
CA ARG A 40 -24.42 3.93 -6.72
C ARG A 40 -24.58 2.41 -6.54
N ASP A 41 -25.42 1.78 -7.34
CA ASP A 41 -25.76 0.36 -7.24
C ASP A 41 -24.69 -0.53 -7.86
N GLU A 42 -24.09 -0.10 -8.97
CA GLU A 42 -22.91 -0.73 -9.57
C GLU A 42 -21.72 -0.69 -8.62
N ARG A 43 -21.46 0.45 -7.97
CA ARG A 43 -20.41 0.54 -6.95
C ARG A 43 -20.70 -0.37 -5.76
N ARG A 44 -21.97 -0.48 -5.34
CA ARG A 44 -22.38 -1.38 -4.24
C ARG A 44 -22.19 -2.84 -4.62
N PHE A 45 -22.57 -3.20 -5.84
CA PHE A 45 -22.43 -4.54 -6.39
C PHE A 45 -20.95 -4.95 -6.50
N LEU A 46 -20.09 -4.08 -7.03
CA LEU A 46 -18.64 -4.31 -7.06
C LEU A 46 -18.05 -4.52 -5.68
N ARG A 47 -18.41 -3.69 -4.69
CA ARG A 47 -17.92 -3.85 -3.31
C ARG A 47 -18.34 -5.19 -2.71
N ARG A 48 -19.55 -5.68 -3.04
CA ARG A 48 -20.03 -6.99 -2.58
C ARG A 48 -19.19 -8.13 -3.18
N GLY A 49 -18.82 -8.03 -4.45
CA GLY A 49 -17.94 -8.99 -5.12
C GLY A 49 -16.50 -8.95 -4.58
N ASP A 50 -15.92 -7.75 -4.42
CA ASP A 50 -14.58 -7.58 -3.84
C ASP A 50 -14.54 -8.16 -2.40
N ALA A 51 -15.60 -7.99 -1.61
CA ALA A 51 -15.69 -8.53 -0.26
C ALA A 51 -15.81 -10.06 -0.24
N ALA A 52 -16.56 -10.64 -1.18
CA ALA A 52 -16.66 -12.09 -1.33
C ALA A 52 -15.29 -12.71 -1.68
N LEU A 53 -14.57 -12.13 -2.66
CA LEU A 53 -13.21 -12.56 -3.02
C LEU A 53 -12.23 -12.47 -1.85
N ARG A 54 -12.25 -11.37 -1.08
CA ARG A 54 -11.43 -11.25 0.14
C ARG A 54 -11.76 -12.30 1.20
N THR A 55 -12.99 -12.80 1.22
CA THR A 55 -13.42 -13.84 2.16
C THR A 55 -12.94 -15.22 1.71
N ILE A 56 -12.96 -15.48 0.40
CA ILE A 56 -12.48 -16.73 -0.21
C ILE A 56 -10.96 -16.84 -0.13
N GLN A 57 -10.25 -15.74 -0.41
CA GLN A 57 -8.78 -15.65 -0.42
C GLN A 57 -8.17 -15.51 0.99
N ARG A 58 -8.98 -15.61 2.05
CA ARG A 58 -8.46 -15.68 3.42
C ARG A 58 -7.83 -17.05 3.65
N SER A 59 -6.51 -17.13 3.51
CA SER A 59 -5.70 -17.91 4.46
C SER A 59 -6.10 -17.50 5.89
N PRO A 60 -5.98 -18.39 6.90
CA PRO A 60 -6.22 -17.99 8.29
C PRO A 60 -5.48 -16.68 8.53
N ALA A 61 -6.19 -15.68 9.04
CA ALA A 61 -5.60 -14.40 9.35
C ALA A 61 -4.29 -14.68 10.11
N PRO A 62 -3.16 -14.03 9.78
CA PRO A 62 -2.05 -14.04 10.72
C PRO A 62 -2.66 -13.67 12.07
N ALA A 63 -2.29 -14.42 13.10
CA ALA A 63 -2.76 -14.22 14.47
C ALA A 63 -2.83 -12.71 14.74
N PRO A 64 -3.87 -12.20 15.44
CA PRO A 64 -3.96 -10.78 15.76
C PRO A 64 -2.58 -10.33 16.19
N VAL A 65 -2.00 -9.36 15.47
CA VAL A 65 -0.67 -8.83 15.80
C VAL A 65 -0.77 -8.53 17.28
N SER A 66 -0.05 -9.32 18.07
CA SER A 66 -0.21 -9.28 19.52
C SER A 66 -0.01 -7.82 19.92
N ARG A 67 -0.73 -7.35 20.94
CA ARG A 67 -0.60 -5.98 21.48
C ARG A 67 0.87 -5.60 21.77
N THR A 68 1.76 -6.59 21.78
CA THR A 68 3.22 -6.52 21.85
C THR A 68 3.91 -5.77 20.69
N GLY A 69 3.42 -5.77 19.45
CA GLY A 69 4.19 -5.27 18.28
C GLY A 69 4.45 -3.75 18.25
N LEU A 70 3.48 -2.95 18.72
CA LEU A 70 3.65 -1.49 18.87
C LEU A 70 4.17 -1.09 20.26
N ALA A 71 3.97 -1.96 21.26
CA ALA A 71 4.46 -1.73 22.61
C ALA A 71 5.99 -1.88 22.72
N ASP A 72 6.61 -2.63 21.81
CA ASP A 72 8.06 -2.91 21.80
C ASP A 72 8.87 -2.02 20.84
N LEU A 73 8.29 -0.89 20.38
CA LEU A 73 9.02 0.13 19.62
C LEU A 73 10.17 0.79 20.41
N ARG A 74 10.42 0.39 21.66
CA ARG A 74 11.62 0.82 22.40
C ARG A 74 12.86 0.01 22.00
N GLN A 75 12.69 -1.19 21.43
CA GLN A 75 13.79 -2.09 21.04
C GLN A 75 13.68 -2.62 19.60
N GLY A 76 12.57 -2.33 18.90
CA GLY A 76 12.35 -2.75 17.52
C GLY A 76 12.73 -1.74 16.44
N CYS A 77 12.88 -2.23 15.20
CA CYS A 77 13.02 -1.44 13.98
C CYS A 77 11.79 -1.63 13.09
N PHE A 78 11.34 -0.57 12.41
CA PHE A 78 10.37 -0.69 11.32
C PHE A 78 10.73 0.29 10.19
N VAL A 79 10.16 0.05 9.00
CA VAL A 79 10.31 0.96 7.86
C VAL A 79 8.93 1.46 7.47
N ALA A 80 8.76 2.77 7.32
CA ALA A 80 7.61 3.31 6.60
C ALA A 80 7.98 3.48 5.13
N LEU A 81 7.06 3.17 4.22
CA LEU A 81 7.26 3.40 2.79
C LEU A 81 6.01 4.00 2.15
N ASP A 82 6.23 4.61 1.00
CA ASP A 82 5.20 5.12 0.11
C ASP A 82 5.67 5.01 -1.34
N PHE A 83 4.78 4.60 -2.23
CA PHE A 83 5.02 4.52 -3.66
C PHE A 83 4.19 5.55 -4.42
N GLU A 84 4.83 6.16 -5.42
CA GLU A 84 4.12 6.77 -6.54
C GLU A 84 4.16 5.84 -7.75
N THR A 85 3.06 5.78 -8.47
CA THR A 85 2.87 4.90 -9.64
C THR A 85 2.69 5.71 -10.90
N ALA A 86 3.25 5.27 -12.03
CA ALA A 86 3.10 5.96 -13.30
C ALA A 86 1.69 5.80 -13.89
N ASP A 87 1.10 4.62 -13.78
CA ASP A 87 -0.22 4.30 -14.33
C ASP A 87 -1.01 3.35 -13.43
N GLN A 88 -2.12 2.81 -13.92
CA GLN A 88 -3.04 1.96 -13.14
C GLN A 88 -2.44 0.58 -12.78
N GLY A 89 -1.33 0.17 -13.41
CA GLY A 89 -0.64 -1.08 -13.11
C GLY A 89 0.11 -1.01 -11.79
N ARG A 90 0.02 -2.06 -10.97
CA ARG A 90 0.74 -2.13 -9.68
C ARG A 90 2.25 -2.29 -9.86
N ASP A 91 2.70 -2.79 -11.00
CA ASP A 91 4.09 -2.90 -11.41
C ASP A 91 4.67 -1.56 -11.93
N SER A 92 3.88 -0.48 -11.93
CA SER A 92 4.24 0.82 -12.53
C SER A 92 4.93 1.80 -11.58
N ALA A 93 5.48 1.35 -10.45
CA ALA A 93 6.19 2.22 -9.52
C ALA A 93 7.18 3.13 -10.26
N CYS A 94 7.06 4.45 -10.05
CA CYS A 94 7.92 5.47 -10.64
C CYS A 94 8.71 6.26 -9.58
N SER A 95 8.34 6.11 -8.31
CA SER A 95 9.10 6.59 -7.15
C SER A 95 8.80 5.72 -5.94
N ILE A 96 9.78 5.57 -5.06
CA ILE A 96 9.64 4.95 -3.74
C ILE A 96 10.37 5.79 -2.71
N ALA A 97 9.77 5.98 -1.55
CA ALA A 97 10.46 6.48 -0.37
C ALA A 97 10.46 5.44 0.76
N LEU A 98 11.53 5.43 1.54
CA LEU A 98 11.67 4.58 2.73
C LEU A 98 12.17 5.43 3.90
N VAL A 99 11.52 5.27 5.04
CA VAL A 99 11.86 5.94 6.29
C VAL A 99 12.07 4.86 7.34
N ARG A 100 13.34 4.59 7.66
CA ARG A 100 13.72 3.60 8.67
C ARG A 100 13.70 4.23 10.05
N VAL A 101 13.01 3.55 10.96
CA VAL A 101 12.89 3.95 12.36
C VAL A 101 13.48 2.85 13.22
N GLU A 102 14.44 3.23 14.06
CA GLU A 102 15.03 2.34 15.07
C GLU A 102 14.74 2.91 16.46
N GLY A 103 14.11 2.08 17.30
CA GLY A 103 13.53 2.54 18.54
C GLY A 103 12.50 3.65 18.27
N ARG A 104 12.83 4.88 18.70
CA ARG A 104 11.95 6.06 18.57
C ARG A 104 12.47 7.13 17.62
N SER A 105 13.52 6.84 16.87
CA SER A 105 14.22 7.81 16.03
C SER A 105 14.20 7.37 14.58
N ILE A 106 13.94 8.31 13.68
CA ILE A 106 14.16 8.09 12.24
C ILE A 106 15.68 8.11 12.03
N VAL A 107 16.24 6.99 11.59
CA VAL A 107 17.69 6.82 11.39
C VAL A 107 18.10 6.88 9.92
N ARG A 108 17.18 6.62 8.99
CA ARG A 108 17.44 6.69 7.55
C ARG A 108 16.22 7.19 6.80
N ARG A 109 16.47 7.98 5.75
CA ARG A 109 15.50 8.49 4.78
C ARG A 109 16.08 8.23 3.41
N GLU A 110 15.30 7.59 2.57
CA GLU A 110 15.64 7.27 1.19
C GLU A 110 14.49 7.69 0.30
N HIS A 111 14.84 8.22 -0.87
CA HIS A 111 13.91 8.52 -1.94
C HIS A 111 14.58 8.20 -3.26
N HIS A 112 13.91 7.40 -4.08
CA HIS A 112 14.44 6.95 -5.36
C HIS A 112 13.38 7.11 -6.44
N LEU A 113 13.79 7.69 -7.57
CA LEU A 113 13.04 7.56 -8.81
C LEU A 113 13.26 6.15 -9.38
N ILE A 114 12.20 5.60 -9.97
CA ILE A 114 12.19 4.27 -10.57
C ILE A 114 11.78 4.43 -12.03
N ARG A 115 12.49 3.78 -12.93
CA ARG A 115 12.05 3.64 -14.32
C ARG A 115 11.00 2.52 -14.42
N PRO A 116 9.70 2.84 -14.62
CA PRO A 116 8.66 1.83 -14.74
C PRO A 116 8.80 1.05 -16.07
N PRO A 117 8.19 -0.15 -16.18
CA PRO A 117 8.33 -1.00 -17.37
C PRO A 117 7.64 -0.43 -18.62
N ARG A 118 6.77 0.58 -18.47
CA ARG A 118 6.08 1.26 -19.59
C ARG A 118 6.29 2.76 -19.49
N ARG A 119 6.19 3.44 -20.63
CA ARG A 119 6.36 4.90 -20.76
C ARG A 119 5.12 5.71 -20.40
N THR A 120 3.99 5.05 -20.17
CA THR A 120 2.70 5.69 -19.90
C THR A 120 2.70 6.32 -18.51
N PHE A 121 2.35 7.60 -18.43
CA PHE A 121 2.16 8.33 -17.18
C PHE A 121 0.79 8.99 -17.16
N LEU A 122 -0.06 8.58 -16.21
CA LEU A 122 -1.43 9.07 -16.03
C LEU A 122 -1.56 9.98 -14.80
N PHE A 123 -0.62 9.88 -13.85
CA PHE A 123 -0.72 10.51 -12.53
C PHE A 123 0.29 11.64 -12.29
N THR A 124 0.97 12.12 -13.34
CA THR A 124 1.90 13.24 -13.27
C THR A 124 1.29 14.50 -12.63
N SER A 125 -0.01 14.76 -12.81
CA SER A 125 -0.68 15.90 -12.18
C SER A 125 -0.87 15.76 -10.67
N ILE A 126 -0.68 14.56 -10.11
CA ILE A 126 -0.83 14.26 -8.68
C ILE A 126 0.52 14.45 -7.97
N HIS A 127 1.56 13.76 -8.44
CA HIS A 127 2.86 13.68 -7.77
C HIS A 127 4.00 14.39 -8.53
N GLY A 128 3.72 14.97 -9.71
CA GLY A 128 4.70 15.77 -10.47
C GLY A 128 5.79 14.98 -11.21
N ILE A 129 5.74 13.65 -11.23
CA ILE A 129 6.74 12.79 -11.87
C ILE A 129 6.29 12.43 -13.29
N SER A 130 7.20 12.52 -14.24
CA SER A 130 6.99 12.25 -15.67
C SER A 130 8.00 11.24 -16.20
N TRP A 131 7.70 10.66 -17.38
CA TRP A 131 8.64 9.79 -18.07
C TRP A 131 10.01 10.45 -18.29
N ALA A 132 10.05 11.75 -18.61
CA ALA A 132 11.29 12.46 -18.87
C ALA A 132 12.24 12.48 -17.66
N GLN A 133 11.70 12.46 -16.43
CA GLN A 133 12.49 12.44 -15.21
C GLN A 133 13.00 11.03 -14.85
N VAL A 134 12.27 9.98 -15.26
CA VAL A 134 12.58 8.59 -14.88
C VAL A 134 13.17 7.76 -16.03
N ALA A 135 13.30 8.32 -17.23
CA ALA A 135 13.78 7.60 -18.41
C ALA A 135 15.18 6.98 -18.22
N ASP A 136 16.03 7.69 -17.48
CA ASP A 136 17.41 7.28 -17.15
C ASP A 136 17.55 6.83 -15.68
N ALA A 137 16.44 6.75 -14.94
CA ALA A 137 16.45 6.22 -13.59
C ALA A 137 16.66 4.69 -13.61
N PRO A 138 17.17 4.11 -12.51
CA PRO A 138 17.25 2.67 -12.37
C PRO A 138 15.87 2.01 -12.44
N SER A 139 15.79 0.81 -12.98
CA SER A 139 14.62 -0.05 -12.86
C SER A 139 14.44 -0.54 -11.43
N PHE A 140 13.25 -1.05 -11.10
CA PHE A 140 13.00 -1.63 -9.78
C PHE A 140 13.98 -2.77 -9.44
N ALA A 141 14.31 -3.62 -10.42
CA ALA A 141 15.25 -4.72 -10.22
C ALA A 141 16.67 -4.23 -9.87
N GLU A 142 17.12 -3.15 -10.49
CA GLU A 142 18.43 -2.54 -10.24
C GLU A 142 18.50 -1.87 -8.87
N LEU A 143 17.40 -1.28 -8.38
CA LEU A 143 17.32 -0.67 -7.05
C LEU A 143 17.14 -1.68 -5.92
N TRP A 144 16.60 -2.86 -6.22
CA TRP A 144 16.18 -3.82 -5.21
C TRP A 144 17.25 -4.15 -4.14
N PRO A 145 18.55 -4.31 -4.44
CA PRO A 145 19.55 -4.55 -3.42
C PRO A 145 19.61 -3.48 -2.33
N GLU A 146 19.46 -2.20 -2.71
CA GLU A 146 19.46 -1.08 -1.76
C GLU A 146 18.15 -1.05 -0.95
N LEU A 147 17.01 -1.25 -1.62
CA LEU A 147 15.70 -1.29 -0.97
C LEU A 147 15.61 -2.45 0.04
N ALA A 148 16.05 -3.64 -0.36
CA ALA A 148 16.06 -4.83 0.48
C ALA A 148 16.96 -4.65 1.71
N ALA A 149 18.12 -4.00 1.55
CA ALA A 149 19.00 -3.67 2.68
C ALA A 149 18.34 -2.70 3.67
N CYS A 150 17.57 -1.71 3.19
CA CYS A 150 16.81 -0.82 4.07
C CYS A 150 15.71 -1.57 4.86
N LEU A 151 15.08 -2.57 4.24
CA LEU A 151 14.01 -3.37 4.84
C LEU A 151 14.52 -4.46 5.79
N ASP A 152 15.79 -4.84 5.67
CA ASP A 152 16.35 -5.95 6.43
C ASP A 152 16.30 -5.72 7.94
N GLY A 153 15.95 -6.77 8.69
CA GLY A 153 15.74 -6.71 10.15
C GLY A 153 14.55 -5.86 10.63
N ALA A 154 13.79 -5.20 9.74
CA ALA A 154 12.58 -4.50 10.12
C ALA A 154 11.48 -5.48 10.56
N LEU A 155 10.81 -5.18 11.68
CA LEU A 155 9.72 -6.02 12.21
C LEU A 155 8.47 -5.97 11.34
N PHE A 156 8.23 -4.82 10.69
CA PHE A 156 7.11 -4.59 9.79
C PHE A 156 7.38 -3.41 8.86
N ILE A 157 6.53 -3.28 7.85
CA ILE A 157 6.51 -2.16 6.91
C ILE A 157 5.24 -1.34 7.14
N ALA A 158 5.35 -0.04 7.40
CA ALA A 158 4.21 0.85 7.58
C ALA A 158 3.88 1.60 6.28
N ALA A 159 2.60 1.71 5.94
CA ALA A 159 2.14 2.52 4.80
C ALA A 159 0.71 3.04 5.03
N HIS A 160 0.34 4.13 4.35
CA HIS A 160 -1.03 4.65 4.41
C HIS A 160 -1.89 3.93 3.38
N ASN A 161 -2.99 3.32 3.81
CA ASN A 161 -3.76 2.40 2.95
C ASN A 161 -2.91 1.22 2.41
N ALA A 162 -2.07 0.63 3.29
CA ALA A 162 -1.02 -0.35 3.00
C ALA A 162 -1.33 -1.49 2.01
N SER A 163 -2.60 -1.85 1.78
CA SER A 163 -2.97 -2.79 0.70
C SER A 163 -2.62 -2.30 -0.70
N PHE A 164 -2.50 -0.98 -0.89
CA PHE A 164 -2.02 -0.40 -2.14
C PHE A 164 -0.53 -0.69 -2.30
N ASP A 165 0.30 -0.16 -1.40
CA ASP A 165 1.77 -0.27 -1.44
C ASP A 165 2.26 -1.71 -1.38
N ALA A 166 1.66 -2.56 -0.54
CA ALA A 166 2.00 -3.98 -0.48
C ALA A 166 1.76 -4.68 -1.83
N GLY A 167 0.73 -4.27 -2.56
CA GLY A 167 0.45 -4.80 -3.88
C GLY A 167 1.36 -4.21 -4.97
N VAL A 168 1.78 -2.95 -4.84
CA VAL A 168 2.79 -2.33 -5.73
C VAL A 168 4.12 -3.06 -5.57
N LEU A 169 4.61 -3.16 -4.33
CA LEU A 169 5.85 -3.86 -4.01
C LEU A 169 5.85 -5.30 -4.51
N ARG A 170 4.76 -6.04 -4.27
CA ARG A 170 4.63 -7.42 -4.76
C ARG A 170 4.70 -7.51 -6.28
N ALA A 171 3.94 -6.67 -6.98
CA ALA A 171 3.90 -6.69 -8.44
C ALA A 171 5.25 -6.29 -9.06
N CYS A 172 5.94 -5.30 -8.48
CA CYS A 172 7.28 -4.92 -8.89
C CYS A 172 8.29 -6.07 -8.66
N CYS A 173 8.25 -6.74 -7.51
CA CYS A 173 9.10 -7.90 -7.26
C CYS A 173 8.79 -9.04 -8.23
N GLU A 174 7.52 -9.38 -8.44
CA GLU A 174 7.09 -10.43 -9.38
C GLU A 174 7.59 -10.15 -10.80
N GLN A 175 7.39 -8.92 -11.29
CA GLN A 175 7.83 -8.53 -12.63
C GLN A 175 9.36 -8.55 -12.79
N ALA A 176 10.10 -8.32 -11.71
CA ALA A 176 11.54 -8.38 -11.68
C ALA A 176 12.10 -9.80 -11.41
N GLY A 177 11.25 -10.81 -11.20
CA GLY A 177 11.69 -12.16 -10.81
C GLY A 177 12.31 -12.22 -9.40
N LEU A 178 11.93 -11.29 -8.52
CA LEU A 178 12.45 -11.14 -7.17
C LEU A 178 11.49 -11.70 -6.13
N ARG A 179 12.05 -12.14 -5.00
CA ARG A 179 11.25 -12.54 -3.85
C ARG A 179 10.82 -11.29 -3.05
N PRO A 180 9.52 -11.08 -2.80
CA PRO A 180 9.06 -9.96 -1.97
C PRO A 180 9.50 -10.13 -0.50
N PRO A 181 9.57 -9.03 0.26
CA PRO A 181 9.95 -9.07 1.67
C PRO A 181 8.90 -9.85 2.47
N ALA A 182 9.37 -10.59 3.48
CA ALA A 182 8.51 -11.39 4.36
C ALA A 182 7.83 -10.55 5.46
N GLN A 183 8.30 -9.32 5.66
CA GLN A 183 7.85 -8.38 6.66
C GLN A 183 6.34 -8.09 6.48
N PRO A 184 5.54 -8.18 7.55
CA PRO A 184 4.13 -7.84 7.47
C PRO A 184 3.93 -6.34 7.25
N PHE A 185 2.82 -5.97 6.63
CA PHE A 185 2.43 -4.57 6.48
C PHE A 185 1.52 -4.11 7.62
N VAL A 186 1.80 -2.91 8.15
CA VAL A 186 0.98 -2.18 9.11
C VAL A 186 0.35 -0.98 8.42
N CYS A 187 -0.98 -0.90 8.46
CA CYS A 187 -1.73 0.16 7.81
C CYS A 187 -1.96 1.34 8.75
N THR A 188 -1.40 2.51 8.44
CA THR A 188 -1.49 3.71 9.30
C THR A 188 -2.92 4.26 9.40
N VAL A 189 -3.79 3.96 8.43
CA VAL A 189 -5.24 4.17 8.56
C VAL A 189 -5.79 3.38 9.75
N GLN A 190 -5.45 2.09 9.86
CA GLN A 190 -5.97 1.25 10.95
C GLN A 190 -5.38 1.69 12.30
N VAL A 191 -4.09 2.02 12.33
CA VAL A 191 -3.44 2.61 13.50
C VAL A 191 -4.20 3.86 13.96
N ALA A 192 -4.49 4.78 13.04
CA ALA A 192 -5.20 6.02 13.37
C ALA A 192 -6.60 5.80 13.96
N ARG A 193 -7.31 4.79 13.43
CA ARG A 193 -8.64 4.42 13.92
C ARG A 193 -8.59 3.76 15.30
N GLN A 194 -7.58 2.94 15.56
CA GLN A 194 -7.45 2.20 16.80
C GLN A 194 -6.91 3.09 17.93
N ALA A 195 -5.92 3.92 17.65
CA ALA A 195 -5.28 4.76 18.66
C ALA A 195 -6.12 6.01 19.02
N TRP A 196 -6.85 6.59 18.07
CA TRP A 196 -7.54 7.88 18.27
C TRP A 196 -8.99 7.92 17.80
N ASN A 197 -9.57 6.78 17.36
CA ASN A 197 -10.94 6.70 16.83
C ASN A 197 -11.25 7.72 15.70
N LEU A 198 -10.23 8.12 14.92
CA LEU A 198 -10.39 9.17 13.92
C LEU A 198 -11.29 8.75 12.75
N ARG A 199 -12.14 9.68 12.32
CA ARG A 199 -12.88 9.69 11.04
C ARG A 199 -13.05 11.16 10.61
N PRO A 200 -12.72 11.57 9.38
CA PRO A 200 -12.08 10.80 8.30
C PRO A 200 -10.63 10.38 8.61
N THR A 201 -10.05 9.54 7.75
CA THR A 201 -8.69 8.98 7.93
C THR A 201 -7.89 9.04 6.64
N LYS A 202 -8.02 10.11 5.85
CA LYS A 202 -7.03 10.38 4.79
C LYS A 202 -5.74 10.86 5.45
N LEU A 203 -4.60 10.70 4.78
CA LEU A 203 -3.31 11.06 5.35
C LEU A 203 -3.27 12.53 5.85
N PRO A 204 -3.77 13.53 5.09
CA PRO A 204 -3.83 14.91 5.58
C PRO A 204 -4.69 15.10 6.84
N ASP A 205 -5.76 14.32 7.01
CA ASP A 205 -6.64 14.43 8.18
C ASP A 205 -5.95 13.90 9.44
N VAL A 206 -5.23 12.78 9.32
CA VAL A 206 -4.46 12.21 10.42
C VAL A 206 -3.27 13.11 10.77
N CYS A 207 -2.55 13.63 9.77
CA CYS A 207 -1.43 14.55 9.99
C CYS A 207 -1.88 15.82 10.70
N ARG A 208 -3.00 16.42 10.27
CA ARG A 208 -3.60 17.59 10.94
C ARG A 208 -3.94 17.32 12.40
N HIS A 209 -4.53 16.15 12.69
CA HIS A 209 -4.87 15.78 14.07
C HIS A 209 -3.63 15.63 14.95
N LEU A 210 -2.55 15.06 14.43
CA LEU A 210 -1.31 14.78 15.17
C LEU A 210 -0.31 15.94 15.14
N GLY A 211 -0.59 17.02 14.40
CA GLY A 211 0.36 18.12 14.18
C GLY A 211 1.60 17.73 13.38
N LEU A 212 1.49 16.72 12.50
CA LEU A 212 2.59 16.26 11.64
C LEU A 212 2.67 17.12 10.36
N PRO A 213 3.88 17.48 9.91
CA PRO A 213 4.07 18.14 8.62
C PRO A 213 3.70 17.18 7.47
N LEU A 214 3.16 17.74 6.38
CA LEU A 214 2.79 16.98 5.19
C LEU A 214 2.86 17.84 3.94
N GLN A 215 3.67 17.41 2.97
CA GLN A 215 3.57 17.81 1.57
C GLN A 215 2.96 16.63 0.82
N HIS A 216 1.64 16.64 0.63
CA HIS A 216 0.94 15.45 0.16
C HIS A 216 1.29 15.14 -1.30
N HIS A 217 1.44 13.85 -1.63
CA HIS A 217 1.94 13.34 -2.92
C HIS A 217 3.43 13.59 -3.19
N ASP A 218 4.18 13.97 -2.15
CA ASP A 218 5.62 13.73 -2.10
C ASP A 218 5.86 12.42 -1.33
N ALA A 219 6.43 11.43 -2.01
CA ALA A 219 6.59 10.08 -1.45
C ALA A 219 7.36 10.08 -0.12
N LEU A 220 8.39 10.92 0.00
CA LEU A 220 9.18 11.00 1.24
C LEU A 220 8.37 11.63 2.37
N SER A 221 7.67 12.73 2.11
CA SER A 221 6.80 13.37 3.10
C SER A 221 5.66 12.43 3.54
N ASP A 222 5.07 11.65 2.62
CA ASP A 222 3.99 10.73 2.94
C ASP A 222 4.50 9.51 3.75
N ALA A 223 5.70 9.00 3.44
CA ALA A 223 6.38 7.96 4.23
C ALA A 223 6.79 8.46 5.62
N GLU A 224 7.31 9.69 5.74
CA GLU A 224 7.63 10.31 7.04
C GLU A 224 6.38 10.50 7.90
N ALA A 225 5.27 10.93 7.30
CA ALA A 225 3.99 11.02 7.97
C ALA A 225 3.52 9.66 8.48
N CYS A 226 3.68 8.59 7.70
CA CYS A 226 3.40 7.23 8.13
C CYS A 226 4.25 6.81 9.34
N ALA A 227 5.56 7.09 9.32
CA ALA A 227 6.45 6.85 10.46
C ALA A 227 6.02 7.64 11.70
N GLY A 228 5.67 8.92 11.53
CA GLY A 228 5.18 9.79 12.59
C GLY A 228 3.89 9.26 13.25
N ILE A 229 2.94 8.77 12.44
CA ILE A 229 1.71 8.15 12.93
C ILE A 229 2.02 6.93 13.82
N VAL A 230 2.90 6.02 13.37
CA VAL A 230 3.28 4.84 14.14
C VAL A 230 3.98 5.24 15.45
N LEU A 231 4.92 6.18 15.38
CA LEU A 231 5.65 6.69 16.55
C LEU A 231 4.74 7.38 17.58
N ALA A 232 3.72 8.10 17.12
CA ALA A 232 2.72 8.74 17.96
C ALA A 232 1.82 7.71 18.65
N ALA A 233 1.34 6.69 17.92
CA ALA A 233 0.51 5.63 18.49
C ALA A 233 1.25 4.85 19.59
N GLY A 234 2.56 4.60 19.39
CA GLY A 234 3.41 3.95 20.38
C GLY A 234 3.71 4.77 21.65
N ARG A 235 3.21 6.02 21.77
CA ARG A 235 3.29 6.81 23.02
C ARG A 235 2.09 6.60 23.94
N GLY A 236 0.95 6.14 23.40
CA GLY A 236 -0.33 6.10 24.12
C GLY A 236 -0.59 4.86 24.97
N SER A 237 0.34 3.91 25.07
CA SER A 237 0.16 2.65 25.84
C SER A 237 0.59 2.74 27.31
N SER A 238 0.77 3.96 27.84
CA SER A 238 1.06 4.21 29.26
C SER A 238 -0.15 4.93 29.88
N GLY A 239 -1.19 4.17 30.19
CA GLY A 239 -2.41 4.63 30.85
C GLY A 239 -3.14 3.45 31.45
#